data_AF-A0A0B7A504-F1
#
_entry.id   AF-A0A0B7A504-F1
#
_cell.length_a   1.000
_cell.length_b   1.000
_cell.length_c   1.000
_cell.angle_alpha   90.00
_cell.angle_beta   90.00
_cell.angle_gamma   90.00
#
_symmetry.space_group_name_H-M   'P 1'
#
loop_
_entity.id
_entity.type
_entity.pdbx_description
1 polymer ?
#
loop_
_entity_poly.entity_id
_entity_poly.type
_entity_poly.pdbx_seq_one_letter_code
_entity_poly.pdbx_strand_id
1 'polypeptide(L)'
;MNVHLALDVSDTYSQREHANNVEAMQSGYHILASGIYYIYSSIQFQLDSSITCRQYNSQTWRQGVIRSRSNQRQDSGVLLTSVHSCCDDCTWDTETSYTGMLTFMSNM
;
A
#
# COMPACT_ATOMS: atom_id res chain seq x y z
N MET A 1 -3.35 -2.68 17.23
CA MET A 1 -3.05 -1.30 16.81
C MET A 1 -2.75 -1.36 15.31
N ASN A 2 -3.66 -0.87 14.46
CA ASN A 2 -3.46 -0.90 13.00
C ASN A 2 -2.61 0.31 12.63
N VAL A 3 -1.36 0.09 12.23
CA VAL A 3 -0.53 1.14 11.64
C VAL A 3 -1.02 1.32 10.20
N HIS A 4 -1.82 2.35 9.97
CA HIS A 4 -2.07 2.84 8.63
C HIS A 4 -0.79 3.54 8.17
N LEU A 5 0.00 2.88 7.33
CA LEU A 5 1.02 3.54 6.54
C LEU A 5 0.29 4.52 5.59
N ALA A 6 0.17 5.77 6.03
CA ALA A 6 -0.10 6.86 5.12
C ALA A 6 1.13 7.00 4.23
N LEU A 7 0.99 6.64 2.95
CA LEU A 7 1.94 7.08 1.94
C LEU A 7 1.86 8.60 1.94
N ASP A 8 2.87 9.25 2.53
CA ASP A 8 3.02 10.70 2.42
C ASP A 8 3.47 10.97 0.98
N VAL A 9 2.49 11.07 0.07
CA VAL A 9 2.72 11.53 -1.30
C VAL A 9 3.00 13.02 -1.19
N SER A 10 4.22 13.36 -0.78
CA SER A 10 4.71 14.73 -0.83
C SER A 10 4.54 15.23 -2.26
N ASP A 11 4.04 16.47 -2.43
CA ASP A 11 3.87 17.12 -3.74
C ASP A 11 5.13 17.08 -4.61
N THR A 12 6.31 16.92 -4.00
CA THR A 12 7.60 16.77 -4.70
C THR A 12 7.77 15.44 -5.44
N TYR A 13 7.06 14.36 -5.08
CA TYR A 13 7.10 13.08 -5.80
C TYR A 13 6.15 13.02 -7.00
N SER A 14 5.10 13.85 -6.99
CA SER A 14 4.08 13.89 -8.06
C SER A 14 4.65 14.25 -9.44
N GLN A 15 5.79 14.95 -9.51
CA GLN A 15 6.40 15.37 -10.76
C GLN A 15 7.19 14.26 -11.48
N ARG A 16 7.40 13.08 -10.87
CA ARG A 16 8.10 11.95 -11.49
C ARG A 16 7.19 10.80 -11.91
N GLU A 17 5.94 10.80 -11.46
CA GLU A 17 4.99 9.72 -11.74
C GLU A 17 4.03 10.09 -12.86
N HIS A 18 3.75 9.13 -13.74
CA HIS A 18 2.85 9.32 -14.86
C HIS A 18 1.43 8.86 -14.47
N ALA A 19 0.48 9.80 -14.50
CA ALA A 19 -0.94 9.52 -14.29
C ALA A 19 -1.71 9.69 -15.61
N ASN A 20 -2.40 8.65 -16.06
CA ASN A 20 -3.33 8.71 -17.19
C ASN A 20 -4.63 8.00 -16.81
N ASN A 21 -5.77 8.64 -17.10
CA ASN A 21 -7.12 8.18 -16.70
C ASN A 21 -7.29 7.93 -15.19
N VAL A 22 -6.41 8.53 -14.39
CA VAL A 22 -6.45 8.56 -12.92
C VAL A 22 -6.01 9.95 -12.45
N GLU A 23 -6.52 10.38 -11.31
CA GLU A 23 -6.13 11.61 -10.63
C GLU A 23 -5.45 11.24 -9.30
N ALA A 24 -4.23 11.72 -9.08
CA ALA A 24 -3.52 11.51 -7.83
C ALA A 24 -4.03 12.49 -6.76
N MET A 25 -4.38 11.96 -5.60
CA MET A 25 -4.88 12.69 -4.44
C MET A 25 -3.99 12.36 -3.23
N GLN A 26 -4.05 13.19 -2.18
CA GLN A 26 -3.34 12.90 -0.93
C GLN A 26 -3.75 11.56 -0.29
N SER A 27 -4.98 11.10 -0.54
CA SER A 27 -5.54 9.85 0.01
C SER A 27 -5.39 8.65 -0.92
N GLY A 28 -4.82 8.81 -2.12
CA GLY A 28 -4.66 7.73 -3.11
C GLY A 28 -4.98 8.16 -4.54
N TYR A 29 -5.50 7.24 -5.35
CA TYR A 29 -5.83 7.50 -6.76
C TYR A 29 -7.34 7.46 -7.01
N HIS A 30 -7.84 8.49 -7.69
CA HIS A 30 -9.21 8.54 -8.18
C HIS A 30 -9.28 8.07 -9.64
N ILE A 31 -10.13 7.09 -9.91
CA ILE A 31 -10.28 6.49 -11.24
C ILE A 31 -11.23 7.34 -12.09
N LEU A 32 -10.74 7.87 -13.22
CA LEU A 32 -11.51 8.77 -14.09
C LEU A 32 -12.30 8.03 -15.19
N ALA A 33 -11.87 6.82 -15.56
CA ALA A 33 -12.51 5.99 -16.58
C ALA A 33 -12.85 4.59 -16.03
N SER A 34 -14.05 4.11 -16.30
CA SER A 34 -14.42 2.73 -15.94
C SER A 34 -13.69 1.72 -16.83
N GLY A 35 -13.18 0.63 -16.27
CA GLY A 35 -12.44 -0.38 -17.03
C GLY A 35 -11.77 -1.45 -16.18
N ILE A 36 -11.01 -2.34 -16.83
CA ILE A 36 -10.16 -3.33 -16.16
C ILE A 36 -8.80 -2.69 -15.91
N TYR A 37 -8.39 -2.68 -14.64
CA TYR A 37 -7.11 -2.14 -14.19
C TYR A 37 -6.24 -3.26 -13.63
N TYR A 38 -4.96 -3.23 -13.97
CA TYR A 38 -3.95 -3.95 -13.19
C TYR A 38 -3.49 -3.04 -12.05
N ILE A 39 -3.89 -3.38 -10.83
CA ILE A 39 -3.50 -2.67 -9.62
C ILE A 39 -2.38 -3.46 -8.97
N TYR A 40 -1.28 -2.81 -8.64
CA TYR A 40 -0.16 -3.42 -7.95
C TYR A 40 0.38 -2.52 -6.84
N SER A 41 1.13 -3.13 -5.94
CA SER A 41 1.89 -2.42 -4.94
C SER A 41 3.22 -3.12 -4.71
N SER A 42 4.29 -2.33 -4.62
CA SER A 42 5.63 -2.77 -4.24
C SER A 42 6.07 -1.94 -3.05
N ILE A 43 6.34 -2.59 -1.92
CA ILE A 43 6.78 -1.89 -0.71
C ILE A 43 8.05 -2.54 -0.21
N GLN A 44 9.05 -1.69 -0.01
CA GLN A 44 10.28 -2.08 0.65
C GLN A 44 10.12 -1.87 2.15
N PHE A 45 10.24 -2.96 2.89
CA PHE A 45 10.50 -2.94 4.31
C PHE A 45 12.01 -2.91 4.52
N GLN A 46 12.48 -1.95 5.33
CA GLN A 46 13.88 -1.86 5.70
C GLN A 46 13.97 -1.55 7.19
N LEU A 47 14.60 -2.46 7.93
CA LEU A 47 14.94 -2.31 9.32
C LEU A 47 16.47 -2.35 9.47
N ASP A 48 17.00 -1.33 10.10
CA ASP A 48 18.40 -1.26 10.54
C ASP A 48 18.38 -0.79 12.00
N SER A 49 18.72 -1.69 12.92
CA SER A 49 18.54 -1.50 14.35
C SER A 49 19.69 -2.07 15.18
N SER A 50 19.90 -1.50 16.37
CA SER A 50 20.82 -2.04 17.38
C SER A 50 20.19 -3.13 18.26
N ILE A 51 18.88 -3.36 18.14
CA ILE A 51 18.13 -4.38 18.89
C ILE A 51 17.53 -5.42 17.94
N THR A 52 17.22 -6.60 18.47
CA THR A 52 16.61 -7.68 17.69
C THR A 52 15.12 -7.44 17.48
N CYS A 53 14.55 -7.94 16.38
CA CYS A 53 13.13 -7.81 16.08
C CYS A 53 12.21 -8.30 17.20
N ARG A 54 12.62 -9.32 17.97
CA ARG A 54 11.85 -9.80 19.13
C ARG A 54 11.56 -8.72 20.18
N GLN A 55 12.40 -7.70 20.26
CA GLN A 55 12.28 -6.61 21.23
C GLN A 55 11.27 -5.53 20.80
N TYR A 56 10.79 -5.55 19.55
CA TYR A 56 9.75 -4.63 19.08
C TYR A 56 8.36 -5.11 19.54
N ASN A 57 7.49 -4.14 19.82
CA ASN A 57 6.08 -4.40 20.14
C ASN A 57 5.30 -5.06 18.99
N SER A 58 5.76 -4.90 17.75
CA SER A 58 5.22 -5.56 16.57
C SER A 58 6.36 -6.03 15.68
N GLN A 59 6.34 -7.31 15.35
CA GLN A 59 7.27 -7.94 14.40
C GLN A 59 6.66 -8.14 13.02
N THR A 60 5.37 -7.80 12.86
CA THR A 60 4.62 -8.04 11.63
C THR A 60 4.09 -6.73 11.10
N TRP A 61 4.36 -6.48 9.82
CA TRP A 61 3.87 -5.32 9.08
C TRP A 61 2.90 -5.81 8.02
N ARG A 62 1.73 -5.18 8.00
CA ARG A 62 0.70 -5.43 7.01
C ARG A 62 0.50 -4.18 6.18
N GLN A 63 0.57 -4.33 4.87
CA GLN A 63 0.08 -3.33 3.95
C GLN A 63 -1.16 -3.85 3.23
N GLY A 64 -2.12 -2.98 3.00
CA GLY A 64 -3.23 -3.24 2.08
C GLY A 64 -3.45 -2.11 1.09
N VAL A 65 -3.87 -2.49 -0.12
CA VAL A 65 -4.46 -1.55 -1.10
C VAL A 65 -5.96 -1.59 -0.89
N ILE A 66 -6.54 -0.44 -0.57
CA ILE A 66 -7.96 -0.32 -0.22
C ILE A 66 -8.67 0.43 -1.34
N ARG A 67 -9.79 -0.12 -1.81
CA ARG A 67 -10.72 0.56 -2.70
C ARG A 67 -11.79 1.24 -1.85
N SER A 68 -12.00 2.52 -2.10
CA SER A 68 -13.10 3.31 -1.53
C SER A 68 -14.08 3.69 -2.64
N ARG A 69 -15.37 3.44 -2.42
CA ARG A 69 -16.47 3.85 -3.30
C ARG A 69 -17.40 4.78 -2.51
N SER A 70 -17.51 6.03 -2.96
CA SER A 70 -18.35 7.05 -2.35
C SER A 70 -19.83 6.68 -2.40
N ASN A 71 -20.29 6.19 -3.56
CA ASN A 71 -21.70 5.91 -3.85
C ASN A 71 -22.15 4.49 -3.49
N GLN A 72 -21.22 3.55 -3.29
CA GLN A 72 -21.47 2.15 -2.91
C GLN A 72 -20.48 1.71 -1.84
N ARG A 73 -20.66 2.22 -0.62
CA ARG A 73 -19.72 1.95 0.49
C ARG A 73 -19.58 0.46 0.79
N GLN A 74 -20.63 -0.33 0.59
CA GLN A 74 -20.57 -1.79 0.76
C GLN A 74 -19.58 -2.50 -0.19
N ASP A 75 -19.25 -1.87 -1.33
CA ASP A 75 -18.32 -2.42 -2.32
C ASP A 75 -16.88 -1.88 -2.13
N SER A 76 -16.67 -1.11 -1.06
CA SER A 76 -15.34 -0.70 -0.58
C SER A 76 -14.69 -1.86 0.19
N GLY A 77 -13.37 -1.95 0.14
CA GLY A 77 -12.67 -3.01 0.83
C GLY A 77 -11.22 -3.16 0.41
N VAL A 78 -10.56 -4.12 1.04
CA VAL A 78 -9.17 -4.46 0.73
C VAL A 78 -9.12 -5.22 -0.58
N LEU A 79 -8.37 -4.70 -1.55
CA LEU A 79 -8.11 -5.37 -2.83
C LEU A 79 -6.91 -6.31 -2.75
N LEU A 80 -5.83 -5.83 -2.12
CA LEU A 80 -4.56 -6.53 -2.01
C LEU A 80 -4.08 -6.42 -0.58
N THR A 81 -3.36 -7.43 -0.10
CA THR A 81 -2.64 -7.39 1.17
C THR A 81 -1.26 -7.98 0.96
N SER A 82 -0.24 -7.32 1.49
CA SER A 82 1.04 -7.96 1.77
C SER A 82 1.29 -7.98 3.28
N VAL A 83 1.96 -9.02 3.74
CA VAL A 83 2.36 -9.19 5.13
C VAL A 83 3.82 -9.60 5.16
N HIS A 84 4.60 -8.92 5.99
CA HIS A 84 5.97 -9.27 6.28
C HIS A 84 6.15 -9.44 7.78
N SER A 85 6.90 -10.46 8.20
CA SER A 85 7.26 -10.69 9.59
C SER A 85 8.77 -10.80 9.71
N CYS A 86 9.38 -9.94 10.53
CA CYS A 86 10.82 -10.00 10.76
C CYS A 86 11.20 -11.23 11.59
N CYS A 87 12.39 -11.78 11.35
CA CYS A 87 12.92 -12.88 12.14
C CYS A 87 13.28 -12.42 13.57
N ASP A 88 12.98 -13.22 14.59
CA ASP A 88 13.13 -12.84 16.00
C ASP A 88 14.51 -12.25 16.37
N ASP A 89 15.59 -12.87 15.86
CA ASP A 89 16.98 -12.54 16.21
C ASP A 89 17.66 -11.62 15.17
N CYS A 90 16.90 -11.12 14.20
CA CYS A 90 17.40 -10.18 13.20
C CYS A 90 17.55 -8.78 13.81
N THR A 91 18.73 -8.17 13.66
CA THR A 91 18.95 -6.73 13.91
C THR A 91 18.86 -5.90 12.63
N TRP A 92 18.86 -6.58 11.48
CA TRP A 92 18.71 -6.02 10.15
C TRP A 92 17.75 -6.89 9.35
N ASP A 93 16.89 -6.27 8.56
CA ASP A 93 15.95 -6.97 7.70
C ASP A 93 15.59 -6.07 6.51
N THR A 94 15.61 -6.64 5.31
CA THR A 94 15.29 -5.92 4.08
C THR A 94 14.50 -6.83 3.17
N GLU A 95 13.25 -6.48 2.93
CA GLU A 95 12.33 -7.28 2.15
C GLU A 95 11.54 -6.37 1.21
N THR A 96 11.33 -6.82 -0.03
CA THR A 96 10.40 -6.15 -0.95
C THR A 96 9.19 -7.02 -1.16
N SER A 97 8.05 -6.55 -0.66
CA SER A 97 6.76 -7.17 -0.88
C SER A 97 6.12 -6.65 -2.17
N TYR A 98 5.80 -7.54 -3.10
CA TYR A 98 5.04 -7.22 -4.31
C TYR A 98 3.71 -7.97 -4.34
N THR A 99 2.64 -7.26 -4.67
CA THR A 99 1.31 -7.86 -4.87
C THR A 99 0.57 -7.14 -6.00
N GLY A 100 -0.24 -7.86 -6.76
CA GLY A 100 -0.98 -7.29 -7.89
C GLY A 100 -2.21 -8.11 -8.29
N MET A 101 -3.19 -7.44 -8.90
CA MET A 101 -4.46 -8.04 -9.34
C MET A 101 -5.05 -7.28 -10.51
N LEU A 102 -5.67 -8.01 -11.44
CA LEU A 102 -6.59 -7.46 -12.42
C LEU A 102 -7.98 -7.30 -11.78
N THR A 103 -8.54 -6.11 -11.81
CA THR A 103 -9.87 -5.85 -11.27
C THR A 103 -10.61 -4.78 -12.04
N PHE A 104 -11.94 -4.87 -12.06
CA PHE A 104 -12.77 -3.85 -12.63
C PHE A 104 -12.90 -2.66 -11.67
N MET A 105 -12.58 -1.47 -12.15
CA MET A 105 -12.76 -0.20 -11.45
C MET A 105 -13.78 0.63 -12.20
N SER A 106 -14.64 1.33 -11.46
CA SER A 106 -15.62 2.25 -12.04
C SER A 106 -15.36 3.67 -11.56
N ASN A 107 -15.67 4.64 -12.43
CA ASN A 107 -15.53 6.08 -12.18
C ASN A 107 -16.81 6.72 -11.57
N MET A 108 -17.69 5.92 -10.96
CA MET A 108 -18.94 6.36 -10.34
C MET A 108 -18.82 6.56 -8.84
#